data_AF-A0A8B8NEN7-F1
#
_entry.id   AF-A0A8B8NEN7-F1
#
_cell.length_a   1.000
_cell.length_b   1.000
_cell.length_c   1.000
_cell.angle_alpha   90.00
_cell.angle_beta   90.00
_cell.angle_gamma   90.00
#
_symmetry.space_group_name_H-M   'P 1'
#
loop_
_entity.id
_entity.type
_entity.pdbx_description
1 polymer ?
#
loop_
_entity_poly.entity_id
_entity_poly.type
_entity_poly.pdbx_seq_one_letter_code
_entity_poly.pdbx_strand_id
1 'polypeptide(L)'
;LNLLINNAGVMACPFTLSQDNIELQFATNHIGHFLLTNLLLEIMKKTSQESNAEGRVVNVSSGGHRVAYREGIRFEKINNESECNAIQAYGQTKLANILHANELARCLKVTLCR
;
A
#
# COMPACT_ATOMS: atom_id res chain seq x y z
N LEU A 1 -5.26 16.78 -10.11
CA LEU A 1 -4.40 15.60 -9.88
C LEU A 1 -4.95 14.40 -10.63
N ASN A 2 -4.29 13.94 -11.70
CA ASN A 2 -4.77 12.81 -12.51
C ASN A 2 -4.00 11.50 -12.29
N LEU A 3 -2.77 11.57 -11.76
CA LEU A 3 -1.91 10.41 -11.58
C LEU A 3 -1.26 10.44 -10.19
N LEU A 4 -1.43 9.35 -9.44
CA LEU A 4 -0.73 9.10 -8.18
C LEU A 4 0.10 7.82 -8.34
N ILE A 5 1.40 7.91 -8.12
CA ILE A 5 2.31 6.75 -8.15
C ILE A 5 2.92 6.55 -6.77
N ASN A 6 2.41 5.54 -6.07
CA ASN A 6 2.94 5.06 -4.79
C ASN A 6 4.19 4.20 -5.04
N ASN A 7 5.31 4.88 -5.32
CA ASN A 7 6.59 4.25 -5.68
C ASN A 7 7.57 4.13 -4.50
N ALA A 8 7.51 5.04 -3.53
CA ALA A 8 8.50 5.11 -2.45
C ALA A 8 8.57 3.79 -1.67
N GLY A 9 9.76 3.38 -1.25
CA GLY A 9 9.87 2.22 -0.39
C GLY A 9 11.26 1.91 0.09
N VAL A 10 11.30 1.22 1.22
CA VAL A 10 12.50 0.66 1.85
C VAL A 10 12.45 -0.87 1.77
N MET A 11 13.60 -1.53 1.85
CA MET A 11 13.70 -2.97 1.65
C MET A 11 14.75 -3.58 2.58
N ALA A 12 14.36 -4.68 3.23
CA ALA A 12 15.25 -5.53 4.02
C ALA A 12 16.03 -4.75 5.10
N CYS A 13 15.41 -3.71 5.66
CA CYS A 13 15.97 -2.93 6.75
C CYS A 13 15.96 -3.75 8.05
N PRO A 14 16.90 -3.48 8.98
CA PRO A 14 16.77 -3.95 10.36
C PRO A 14 15.41 -3.58 10.95
N PHE A 15 14.87 -4.42 11.83
CA PHE A 15 13.61 -4.12 12.50
C PHE A 15 13.70 -2.75 13.17
N THR A 16 12.77 -1.87 12.84
CA THR A 16 12.66 -0.52 13.37
C THR A 16 11.18 -0.15 13.38
N LEU A 17 10.74 0.62 14.37
CA LEU A 17 9.40 1.19 14.39
C LEU A 17 9.42 2.60 13.80
N SER A 18 8.39 2.94 13.02
CA SER A 18 8.12 4.31 12.61
C SER A 18 7.72 5.19 13.80
N GLN A 19 7.57 6.49 13.56
CA GLN A 19 7.05 7.43 14.57
C GLN A 19 5.64 7.08 15.06
N ASP A 20 4.87 6.36 14.24
CA ASP A 20 3.52 5.88 14.56
C ASP A 20 3.51 4.48 15.20
N ASN A 21 4.67 3.97 15.63
CA ASN A 21 4.84 2.62 16.19
C ASN A 21 4.38 1.49 15.26
N ILE A 22 4.70 1.57 13.97
CA ILE A 22 4.46 0.51 12.98
C ILE A 22 5.82 0.05 12.43
N GLU A 23 6.01 -1.24 12.20
CA GLU A 23 7.20 -1.79 11.55
C GLU A 23 7.52 -1.00 10.28
N LEU A 24 8.77 -0.53 10.17
CA LEU A 24 9.18 0.52 9.25
C LEU A 24 8.85 0.20 7.79
N GLN A 25 9.12 -1.04 7.34
CA GLN A 25 8.83 -1.41 5.95
C GLN A 25 7.33 -1.35 5.68
N PHE A 26 6.50 -1.89 6.58
CA PHE A 26 5.04 -1.85 6.44
C PHE A 26 4.48 -0.42 6.52
N ALA A 27 5.01 0.37 7.45
CA ALA A 27 4.66 1.78 7.62
C ALA A 27 4.93 2.59 6.34
N THR A 28 6.16 2.52 5.82
CA THR A 28 6.59 3.29 4.64
C THR A 28 5.97 2.77 3.35
N ASN A 29 6.07 1.46 3.09
CA ASN A 29 5.75 0.91 1.77
C ASN A 29 4.26 0.76 1.53
N HIS A 30 3.46 0.64 2.61
CA HIS A 30 2.04 0.32 2.53
C HIS A 30 1.16 1.31 3.27
N ILE A 31 1.30 1.48 4.59
CA ILE A 31 0.37 2.31 5.39
C ILE A 31 0.42 3.78 4.96
N GLY A 32 1.61 4.35 4.77
CA GLY A 32 1.76 5.72 4.30
C GLY A 32 1.11 5.93 2.92
N HIS A 33 1.33 5.00 2.00
CA HIS A 33 0.71 5.04 0.67
C HIS A 33 -0.82 4.84 0.72
N PHE A 34 -1.31 3.94 1.56
CA PHE A 34 -2.74 3.70 1.78
C PHE A 34 -3.43 4.98 2.27
N LEU A 35 -2.88 5.62 3.30
CA LEU A 35 -3.42 6.87 3.83
C LEU A 35 -3.34 8.00 2.80
N LEU A 36 -2.19 8.18 2.15
CA LEU A 36 -2.02 9.21 1.12
C LEU A 36 -3.03 9.03 -0.03
N THR A 37 -3.25 7.79 -0.47
CA THR A 37 -4.23 7.49 -1.52
C THR A 37 -5.64 7.89 -1.08
N ASN A 38 -6.05 7.55 0.13
CA ASN A 38 -7.37 7.92 0.66
C ASN A 38 -7.55 9.44 0.78
N LEU A 39 -6.52 10.15 1.27
CA LEU A 39 -6.55 11.62 1.39
C LEU A 39 -6.64 12.32 0.02
N LEU A 40 -6.01 11.76 -1.01
CA LEU A 40 -5.99 12.33 -2.36
C LEU A 40 -7.16 11.84 -3.24
N LEU A 41 -7.95 10.87 -2.79
CA LEU A 41 -8.94 10.22 -3.64
C LEU A 41 -10.02 11.20 -4.12
N GLU A 42 -10.52 12.06 -3.24
CA GLU A 42 -11.57 13.02 -3.58
C GLU A 42 -11.08 14.10 -4.56
N ILE A 43 -9.86 14.62 -4.39
CA ILE A 43 -9.31 15.59 -5.34
C ILE A 43 -9.04 14.94 -6.71
N MET A 44 -8.66 13.65 -6.75
CA MET A 44 -8.52 12.91 -7.99
C MET A 44 -9.87 12.71 -8.69
N LYS A 45 -10.92 12.32 -7.97
CA LYS A 45 -12.30 12.21 -8.52
C LYS A 45 -12.78 13.53 -9.10
N LYS A 46 -12.64 14.63 -8.34
CA LYS A 46 -13.01 15.97 -8.77
C LYS A 46 -12.25 16.39 -10.04
N THR A 47 -10.93 16.21 -10.04
CA THR A 47 -10.10 16.50 -11.22
C THR A 47 -10.58 15.69 -12.43
N SER A 48 -10.88 14.40 -12.24
CA SER A 48 -11.30 13.52 -13.32
C SER A 48 -12.62 13.97 -13.96
N GLN A 49 -13.59 14.41 -13.12
CA GLN A 49 -14.86 14.97 -13.57
C GLN A 49 -14.67 16.31 -14.31
N GLU A 50 -13.89 17.23 -13.75
CA GLU A 50 -13.70 18.58 -14.33
C GLU A 50 -12.90 18.55 -15.63
N SER A 51 -11.91 17.67 -15.74
CA SER A 51 -11.02 17.57 -16.91
C SER A 51 -11.49 16.58 -17.97
N ASN A 52 -12.56 15.81 -17.69
CA ASN A 52 -13.01 14.68 -18.52
C ASN A 52 -11.87 13.70 -18.88
N ALA A 53 -10.92 13.52 -17.95
CA ALA A 53 -9.78 12.63 -18.09
C ALA A 53 -9.73 11.65 -16.91
N GLU A 54 -9.51 10.37 -17.18
CA GLU A 54 -9.50 9.34 -16.14
C GLU A 54 -8.35 9.54 -15.14
N GLY A 55 -8.66 9.40 -13.85
CA GLY A 55 -7.65 9.33 -12.80
C GLY A 55 -7.02 7.94 -12.69
N ARG A 56 -5.74 7.86 -12.33
CA ARG A 56 -5.03 6.58 -12.12
C ARG A 56 -4.21 6.58 -10.84
N VAL A 57 -4.38 5.54 -10.03
CA VAL A 57 -3.52 5.23 -8.88
C VAL A 57 -2.67 4.01 -9.23
N VAL A 58 -1.36 4.10 -9.04
CA VAL A 58 -0.40 3.02 -9.31
C VAL A 58 0.36 2.70 -8.03
N ASN A 59 0.19 1.46 -7.53
CA ASN A 59 0.99 0.95 -6.42
C ASN A 59 2.16 0.11 -6.96
N VAL A 60 3.39 0.54 -6.71
CA VAL A 60 4.56 -0.23 -7.12
C VAL A 60 4.78 -1.41 -6.17
N SER A 61 4.63 -2.63 -6.71
CA SER A 61 4.94 -3.88 -6.02
C SER A 61 6.32 -4.42 -6.43
N SER A 62 6.62 -5.68 -6.14
CA SER A 62 7.85 -6.38 -6.49
C SER A 62 7.61 -7.88 -6.58
N GLY A 63 8.46 -8.63 -7.29
CA GLY A 63 8.48 -10.09 -7.22
C GLY A 63 8.64 -10.64 -5.79
N GLY A 64 9.16 -9.82 -4.87
CA GLY A 64 9.24 -10.11 -3.44
C GLY A 64 7.90 -10.42 -2.75
N HIS A 65 6.75 -10.06 -3.33
CA HIS A 65 5.45 -10.48 -2.76
C HIS A 65 5.31 -12.00 -2.65
N ARG A 66 6.02 -12.76 -3.49
CA ARG A 66 6.00 -14.23 -3.49
C ARG A 66 6.75 -14.84 -2.31
N VAL A 67 7.58 -14.06 -1.62
CA VAL A 67 8.32 -14.48 -0.43
C VAL A 67 7.72 -13.88 0.85
N ALA A 68 6.49 -13.37 0.80
CA ALA A 68 5.74 -13.00 2.00
C ALA A 68 5.56 -14.22 2.94
N TYR A 69 5.15 -13.96 4.17
CA TYR A 69 4.79 -15.02 5.12
C TYR A 69 3.70 -15.94 4.54
N ARG A 70 3.70 -17.21 4.94
CA ARG A 70 2.75 -18.22 4.41
C ARG A 70 1.30 -17.85 4.73
N GLU A 71 1.10 -17.17 5.85
CA GLU A 71 -0.17 -16.65 6.34
C GLU A 71 -0.63 -15.40 5.58
N GLY A 72 0.19 -14.83 4.70
CA GLY A 72 -0.07 -13.57 4.01
C GLY A 72 0.32 -12.36 4.86
N ILE A 73 -0.66 -11.48 5.14
CA ILE A 73 -0.44 -10.30 5.99
C ILE A 73 -0.69 -10.68 7.44
N ARG A 74 0.32 -10.55 8.29
CA ARG A 74 0.27 -10.93 9.71
C ARG A 74 -0.11 -9.73 10.57
N PHE A 75 -1.35 -9.23 10.47
CA PHE A 75 -1.77 -7.97 11.10
C PHE A 75 -1.45 -7.88 12.60
N GLU A 76 -1.69 -8.95 13.36
CA GLU A 76 -1.45 -9.01 14.80
C GLU A 76 0.04 -9.08 15.16
N LYS A 77 0.90 -9.36 14.18
CA LYS A 77 2.34 -9.57 14.36
C LYS A 77 3.20 -8.61 13.54
N ILE A 78 2.63 -7.57 12.95
CA ILE A 78 3.37 -6.57 12.15
C ILE A 78 4.57 -6.03 12.94
N ASN A 79 4.38 -5.73 14.23
CA ASN A 79 5.38 -5.14 15.10
C ASN A 79 6.18 -6.16 15.94
N ASN A 80 6.05 -7.46 15.68
CA ASN A 80 6.76 -8.47 16.46
C ASN A 80 8.21 -8.62 15.95
N GLU A 81 9.16 -7.98 16.64
CA GLU A 81 10.59 -8.03 16.31
C GLU A 81 11.14 -9.45 16.26
N SER A 82 10.83 -10.27 17.28
CA SER A 82 11.37 -11.63 17.40
C SER A 82 10.92 -12.59 16.29
N GLU A 83 9.78 -12.29 15.66
CA GLU A 83 9.25 -13.06 14.53
C GLU A 83 9.37 -12.31 13.19
N CYS A 84 10.13 -11.21 13.16
CA CYS A 84 10.34 -10.41 11.97
C CYS A 84 11.52 -10.95 11.15
N ASN A 85 11.22 -11.47 9.96
CA ASN A 85 12.22 -11.71 8.94
C ASN A 85 12.20 -10.54 7.95
N ALA A 86 13.31 -9.80 7.81
CA ALA A 86 13.34 -8.57 7.02
C ALA A 86 12.91 -8.73 5.55
N ILE A 87 13.21 -9.88 4.92
CA ILE A 87 12.83 -10.19 3.53
C ILE A 87 11.34 -10.54 3.45
N GLN A 88 10.83 -11.36 4.38
CA GLN A 88 9.41 -11.71 4.40
C GLN A 88 8.55 -10.50 4.80
N ALA A 89 9.04 -9.66 5.71
CA ALA A 89 8.43 -8.39 6.07
C ALA A 89 8.33 -7.48 4.85
N TYR A 90 9.41 -7.30 4.08
CA TYR A 90 9.33 -6.61 2.79
C TYR A 90 8.29 -7.24 1.87
N GLY A 91 8.33 -8.56 1.71
CA GLY A 91 7.42 -9.32 0.86
C GLY A 91 5.94 -9.08 1.22
N GLN A 92 5.62 -9.06 2.51
CA GLN A 92 4.27 -8.76 3.00
C GLN A 92 3.83 -7.35 2.57
N THR A 93 4.72 -6.35 2.58
CA THR A 93 4.37 -5.00 2.12
C THR A 93 4.01 -4.97 0.63
N LYS A 94 4.71 -5.77 -0.18
CA LYS A 94 4.51 -5.83 -1.63
C LYS A 94 3.28 -6.66 -1.99
N LEU A 95 2.95 -7.66 -1.18
CA LEU A 95 1.65 -8.34 -1.22
C LEU A 95 0.51 -7.36 -0.86
N ALA A 96 0.67 -6.58 0.20
CA ALA A 96 -0.32 -5.59 0.63
C ALA A 96 -0.59 -4.53 -0.45
N ASN A 97 0.43 -4.09 -1.18
CA ASN A 97 0.26 -3.16 -2.31
C ASN A 97 -0.60 -3.74 -3.46
N ILE A 98 -0.46 -5.04 -3.76
CA ILE A 98 -1.29 -5.74 -4.76
C ILE A 98 -2.74 -5.82 -4.27
N LEU A 99 -2.94 -6.28 -3.03
CA LEU A 99 -4.27 -6.41 -2.44
C LEU A 99 -5.00 -5.06 -2.39
N HIS A 100 -4.29 -3.99 -2.00
CA HIS A 100 -4.85 -2.65 -1.98
C HIS A 100 -5.21 -2.14 -3.38
N ALA A 101 -4.39 -2.40 -4.41
CA ALA A 101 -4.74 -2.01 -5.78
C ALA A 101 -6.01 -2.72 -6.27
N ASN A 102 -6.14 -4.03 -5.98
CA ASN A 102 -7.32 -4.82 -6.33
C ASN A 102 -8.58 -4.30 -5.62
N GLU A 103 -8.48 -4.04 -4.32
CA GLU A 103 -9.61 -3.58 -3.52
C GLU A 103 -10.02 -2.16 -3.88
N LEU A 104 -9.06 -1.26 -4.11
CA LEU A 104 -9.34 0.10 -4.58
C LEU A 104 -10.08 0.08 -5.92
N ALA A 105 -9.64 -0.76 -6.87
CA ALA A 105 -10.31 -0.91 -8.15
C ALA A 105 -11.75 -1.45 -7.99
N ARG A 106 -11.97 -2.40 -7.08
CA ARG A 106 -13.31 -2.92 -6.76
C ARG A 106 -14.21 -1.83 -6.19
N CYS A 107 -13.74 -1.07 -5.20
CA CYS A 107 -14.50 -0.01 -4.53
C CYS A 107 -14.86 1.14 -5.48
N LEU A 108 -13.92 1.55 -6.36
CA LEU A 108 -14.18 2.61 -7.33
C LEU A 108 -15.22 2.21 -8.38
N LYS A 109 -15.24 0.95 -8.82
CA LYS A 109 -16.29 0.44 -9.71
C LYS A 109 -17.67 0.46 -9.06
N VAL A 110 -17.78 0.05 -7.79
CA VAL A 110 -19.05 0.06 -7.05
C VAL A 110 -19.57 1.47 -6.82
N THR A 111 -18.67 2.42 -6.53
CA THR A 111 -19.03 3.82 -6.29
C THR A 111 -19.51 4.54 -7.55
N LEU A 112 -19.11 4.09 -8.74
CA LEU A 112 -19.57 4.63 -10.03
C LEU A 112 -20.96 4.10 -10.46
N CYS A 113 -21.53 3.12 -9.76
CA CYS A 113 -22.85 2.55 -10.03
C CYS A 113 -23.95 3.01 -9.05
N ARG A 114 -23.68 4.03 -8.22
CA ARG A 114 -24.66 4.75 -7.41
C ARG A 114 -24.67 6.22 -7.80
#